data_AF-A0A819U0C6-F1
#
_entry.id   AF-A0A819U0C6-F1
#
_cell.length_a   1.000
_cell.length_b   1.000
_cell.length_c   1.000
_cell.angle_alpha   90.00
_cell.angle_beta   90.00
_cell.angle_gamma   90.00
#
_symmetry.space_group_name_H-M   'P 1'
#
loop_
_entity.id
_entity.type
_entity.pdbx_description
1 polymer ?
#
loop_
_entity_poly.entity_id
_entity_poly.type
_entity_poly.pdbx_seq_one_letter_code
_entity_poly.pdbx_strand_id
1 'polypeptide(L)' 'SLSHSALKFNVGERQLTVWQPSIHDNDLPLLDFNLLDFFSLLGVEGVVDLVTCALLEHQIILKSSGIHFF' A
#
# COMPACT_ATOMS: atom_id res chain seq x y z
N SER A 1 15.81 -10.82 -14.40
CA SER A 1 16.66 -9.62 -14.46
C SER A 1 15.76 -8.45 -14.13
N LEU A 2 15.84 -7.90 -12.92
CA LEU A 2 15.00 -6.79 -12.46
C LEU A 2 15.41 -5.52 -13.22
N SER A 3 14.65 -5.15 -14.25
CA SER A 3 14.82 -3.87 -14.93
C SER A 3 14.08 -2.80 -14.13
N HIS A 4 14.69 -2.31 -13.06
CA HIS A 4 14.17 -1.13 -12.37
C HIS A 4 14.32 0.08 -13.29
N SER A 5 13.22 0.58 -13.86
CA SER A 5 13.23 1.87 -14.54
C SER A 5 13.42 2.97 -13.50
N ALA A 6 14.36 3.87 -13.73
CA ALA A 6 14.62 5.00 -12.86
C ALA A 6 14.31 6.30 -13.60
N LEU A 7 13.44 7.14 -13.02
CA LEU A 7 13.21 8.50 -13.50
C LEU A 7 14.30 9.39 -12.92
N LYS A 8 14.99 10.13 -13.79
CA LYS A 8 16.05 11.07 -13.40
C LYS A 8 15.57 12.49 -13.62
N PHE A 9 15.53 13.27 -12.55
CA PHE A 9 15.15 14.68 -12.58
C PHE A 9 16.37 15.53 -12.24
N ASN A 10 16.68 16.51 -13.08
CA ASN A 10 17.73 17.49 -12.80
C ASN A 10 17.10 18.70 -12.08
N VAL A 11 17.64 19.07 -10.93
CA VAL A 11 17.17 20.19 -10.10
C VAL A 11 18.37 21.07 -9.76
N GLY A 12 18.59 22.10 -10.57
CA GLY A 12 19.82 22.91 -10.51
C GLY A 12 21.05 22.06 -10.81
N GLU A 13 22.05 22.09 -9.92
CA GLU A 13 23.25 21.24 -10.02
C GLU A 13 23.08 19.83 -9.43
N ARG A 14 21.89 19.49 -8.92
CA ARG A 14 21.61 18.18 -8.31
C ARG A 14 20.82 17.29 -9.24
N GLN A 15 21.08 15.99 -9.18
CA GLN A 15 20.32 14.96 -9.88
C GLN A 15 19.54 14.13 -8.86
N LEU A 16 18.22 14.13 -8.97
CA LEU A 16 17.33 13.25 -8.22
C LEU A 16 17.05 12.00 -9.05
N THR A 17 17.22 10.83 -8.45
CA THR A 17 16.85 9.55 -9.06
C THR A 17 15.68 8.98 -8.28
N VAL A 18 14.54 8.80 -8.96
CA VAL A 18 13.34 8.17 -8.42
C VAL A 18 13.26 6.77 -9.02
N TRP A 19 13.27 5.76 -8.16
CA TRP A 19 13.04 4.38 -8.58
C TRP A 19 11.56 4.20 -8.87
N GLN A 20 11.23 3.88 -10.11
CA GLN A 20 9.88 3.50 -10.44
C GLN A 20 9.67 2.08 -9.91
N PRO A 21 8.57 1.82 -9.19
CA PRO A 21 8.25 0.46 -8.84
C PRO A 21 8.01 -0.33 -10.12
N SER A 22 8.80 -1.38 -10.32
CA SER A 22 8.60 -2.34 -11.39
C SER A 22 7.34 -3.14 -11.04
N ILE A 23 6.21 -2.76 -11.61
CA ILE A 23 4.98 -3.53 -11.48
C ILE A 23 5.11 -4.72 -12.42
N HIS A 24 5.71 -5.82 -11.98
CA HIS A 24 5.54 -7.10 -12.65
C HIS A 24 4.15 -7.65 -12.29
N ASP A 25 3.45 -8.23 -13.26
CA ASP A 25 2.10 -8.80 -13.05
C ASP A 25 2.04 -9.89 -11.96
N ASN A 26 3.20 -10.43 -11.54
CA ASN A 26 3.32 -11.45 -10.49
C ASN A 26 3.82 -10.89 -9.15
N ASP A 27 4.20 -9.61 -9.08
CA ASP A 27 4.60 -9.00 -7.83
C ASP A 27 3.33 -8.59 -7.05
N LEU A 28 3.35 -8.78 -5.73
CA LEU A 28 2.29 -8.28 -4.87
C LEU A 28 2.20 -6.75 -5.06
N PRO A 29 0.99 -6.17 -5.22
CA PRO A 29 0.85 -4.72 -5.28
C PRO A 29 1.51 -4.09 -4.06
N LEU A 30 2.30 -3.04 -4.32
CA LEU A 30 2.85 -2.22 -3.26
C LEU A 30 1.69 -1.53 -2.57
N LEU A 31 1.49 -1.89 -1.30
CA LEU A 31 0.55 -1.17 -0.44
C LEU A 31 1.17 0.17 -0.09
N ASP A 32 0.36 1.21 -0.16
CA ASP A 32 0.68 2.57 0.28
C ASP A 32 0.70 2.71 1.81
N PHE A 33 0.32 1.64 2.53
CA PHE A 33 0.35 1.53 3.98
C PHE A 33 1.16 0.34 4.48
N ASN A 34 1.62 0.44 5.73
CA ASN A 34 2.29 -0.66 6.42
C ASN A 34 1.30 -1.71 6.91
N LEU A 35 1.47 -2.96 6.49
CA LEU A 35 0.64 -4.08 6.90
C LEU A 35 0.62 -4.30 8.42
N LEU A 36 1.75 -4.08 9.10
CA LEU A 36 1.82 -4.25 10.56
C LEU A 36 0.92 -3.25 11.28
N ASP A 37 0.85 -2.01 10.77
CA ASP A 37 0.00 -0.97 11.35
C ASP A 37 -1.47 -1.29 11.11
N PHE A 38 -1.82 -1.82 9.93
CA PHE A 38 -3.16 -2.29 9.60
C PHE A 38 -3.64 -3.41 10.55
N PHE A 39 -2.80 -4.44 10.76
CA PHE A 39 -3.11 -5.51 11.72
C PHE A 39 -3.15 -5.01 13.18
N SER A 40 -2.33 -4.01 13.53
CA SER A 40 -2.35 -3.41 14.87
C SER A 40 -3.61 -2.60 15.14
N LEU A 41 -4.16 -1.94 14.11
CA LEU A 41 -5.38 -1.13 14.19
C LEU A 41 -6.66 -1.97 14.28
N LEU A 42 -6.78 -3.01 13.45
CA LEU A 42 -8.00 -3.82 13.35
C LEU A 42 -7.97 -5.09 14.20
N GLY A 43 -6.79 -5.55 14.59
CA GLY A 43 -6.60 -6.90 15.13
C GLY A 43 -6.79 -7.98 14.05
N VAL A 44 -6.33 -9.20 14.35
CA VAL A 44 -6.40 -10.32 13.38
C VAL A 44 -7.84 -10.64 13.01
N GLU A 45 -8.75 -10.72 14.00
CA GLU A 45 -10.16 -11.03 13.76
C GLU A 45 -10.83 -9.95 12.90
N GLY A 46 -10.62 -8.67 13.21
CA GLY A 46 -11.16 -7.56 12.41
C GLY A 46 -10.66 -7.56 10.97
N VAL A 47 -9.40 -7.94 10.72
CA VAL A 47 -8.87 -8.11 9.36
C VAL A 47 -9.53 -9.27 8.64
N VAL A 48 -9.71 -10.43 9.30
CA VAL A 48 -10.37 -11.60 8.70
C VAL A 48 -11.81 -11.27 8.33
N ASP A 49 -12.55 -10.60 9.21
CA ASP A 49 -13.93 -10.20 8.94
C ASP A 49 -14.00 -9.18 7.80
N LEU A 50 -13.11 -8.20 7.78
CA LEU A 50 -13.01 -7.19 6.72
C LEU A 50 -12.74 -7.84 5.35
N VAL A 51 -11.76 -8.74 5.27
CA VAL A 51 -11.44 -9.48 4.04
C VAL A 51 -12.60 -10.37 3.62
N THR A 52 -13.25 -11.06 4.56
CA THR A 52 -14.42 -11.90 4.28
C THR A 52 -15.58 -11.07 3.72
N CYS A 53 -15.88 -9.93 4.33
CA CYS A 53 -16.91 -9.01 3.85
C CYS A 53 -16.61 -8.52 2.43
N ALA A 54 -15.34 -8.18 2.15
CA ALA A 54 -14.90 -7.70 0.84
C ALA A 54 -15.01 -8.80 -0.25
N LEU A 55 -14.59 -10.02 0.06
CA LEU A 55 -14.69 -11.17 -0.85
C LEU A 55 -16.14 -11.54 -1.19
N LEU A 56 -17.06 -11.28 -0.26
CA LEU A 56 -18.50 -11.49 -0.43
C LEU A 56 -19.21 -10.24 -0.98
N GLU A 57 -18.47 -9.21 -1.39
CA GLU A 57 -18.99 -7.96 -1.97
C GLU A 57 -20.00 -7.21 -1.08
N HIS A 58 -19.87 -7.33 0.24
CA HIS A 58 -20.71 -6.58 1.18
C HIS A 58 -20.33 -5.09 1.18
N GLN A 59 -21.30 -4.23 1.49
CA GLN A 59 -20.98 -2.84 1.81
C GLN A 59 -20.33 -2.77 3.19
N ILE A 60 -19.11 -2.23 3.23
CA ILE A 60 -18.29 -2.15 4.44
C ILE A 60 -18.20 -0.69 4.87
N ILE A 61 -18.50 -0.42 6.15
CA ILE A 61 -18.33 0.88 6.76
C ILE A 61 -17.24 0.77 7.82
N LEU A 62 -16.12 1.44 7.60
CA LEU A 62 -15.04 1.57 8.57
C LEU A 62 -15.19 2.89 9.31
N LYS A 63 -15.17 2.85 10.65
CA LYS A 63 -15.21 4.03 11.52
C LYS A 63 -13.94 4.10 12.34
N SER A 64 -13.18 5.17 12.17
CA SER A 64 -12.04 5.50 13.03
C SER A 64 -12.39 6.66 13.96
N SER A 65 -11.86 6.63 15.18
CA SER A 65 -11.93 7.74 16.15
C SER A 65 -10.67 8.63 16.15
N GLY A 66 -9.65 8.30 15.34
CA GLY A 66 -8.39 9.05 15.25
C GLY A 66 -7.98 9.39 13.81
N ILE A 67 -7.01 10.31 13.66
CA ILE A 67 -6.45 10.75 12.38
C ILE A 67 -5.32 9.80 11.93
N HIS A 68 -5.59 8.49 11.94
CA HIS A 68 -4.68 7.54 11.29
C HIS A 68 -5.09 7.49 9.81
N PHE A 69 -4.33 8.19 8.98
CA PHE A 69 -4.44 8.05 7.52
C PHE A 69 -3.84 6.70 7.16
N PHE A 70 -4.63 5.84 6.53
CA PHE A 70 -4.12 4.71 5.75
C PHE A 70 -3.43 5.28 4.51
#